data_AF-A0A847HND7-F1
#
_entry.id   AF-A0A847HND7-F1
#
_cell.length_a   1.000
_cell.length_b   1.000
_cell.length_c   1.000
_cell.angle_alpha   90.00
_cell.angle_beta   90.00
_cell.angle_gamma   90.00
#
_symmetry.space_group_name_H-M   'P 1'
#
loop_
_entity.id
_entity.type
_entity.pdbx_description
1 polymer ?
#
loop_
_entity_poly.entity_id
_entity_poly.type
_entity_poly.pdbx_seq_one_letter_code
_entity_poly.pdbx_strand_id
1 'polypeptide(L)'
;VLNVNDLVNALKPIFVSGEDIEVKIVKKGKEPCQGVGFLSDGTMVVIEDGGDHVGETVKTTVSNILQTGAGRMIFCRIGNQK
;
A
#
# COMPACT_ATOMS: atom_id res chain seq x y z
N VAL A 1 -28.97 18.05 -5.90
CA VAL A 1 -27.96 18.57 -6.85
C VAL A 1 -26.83 17.55 -6.94
N LEU A 2 -26.63 16.94 -8.10
CA LEU A 2 -25.63 15.88 -8.30
C LEU A 2 -24.26 16.55 -8.46
N ASN A 3 -23.40 16.37 -7.46
CA ASN A 3 -22.14 17.09 -7.33
C ASN A 3 -21.09 16.46 -8.26
N VAL A 4 -20.63 17.21 -9.26
CA VAL A 4 -19.58 16.78 -10.22
C VAL A 4 -18.29 16.39 -9.52
N ASN A 5 -18.08 16.84 -8.28
CA ASN A 5 -16.94 16.45 -7.44
C ASN A 5 -16.95 14.96 -7.04
N ASP A 6 -18.11 14.30 -6.93
CA ASP A 6 -18.18 12.87 -6.57
C ASP A 6 -17.71 11.97 -7.73
N LEU A 7 -17.99 12.37 -8.97
CA LEU A 7 -17.57 11.62 -10.16
C LEU A 7 -16.03 11.61 -10.34
N VAL A 8 -15.37 12.72 -9.96
CA VAL A 8 -13.91 12.86 -10.04
C VAL A 8 -13.20 11.99 -8.99
N ASN A 9 -13.83 11.74 -7.84
CA ASN A 9 -13.28 10.81 -6.85
C ASN A 9 -13.47 9.33 -7.23
N ALA A 10 -14.46 8.99 -8.05
CA ALA A 10 -14.74 7.62 -8.49
C ALA A 10 -13.73 7.05 -9.51
N LEU A 11 -12.91 7.90 -10.13
CA LEU A 11 -11.93 7.52 -11.16
C LEU A 11 -10.51 7.32 -10.61
N LYS A 12 -10.28 7.54 -9.31
CA LYS A 12 -8.97 7.27 -8.71
C LYS A 12 -8.83 5.75 -8.53
N PRO A 13 -7.67 5.14 -8.81
CA PRO A 13 -7.43 3.74 -8.49
C PRO A 13 -7.75 3.47 -7.01
N ILE A 14 -8.85 2.77 -6.77
CA ILE A 14 -9.27 2.39 -5.43
C ILE A 14 -8.61 1.05 -5.16
N PHE A 15 -7.40 1.04 -4.60
CA PHE A 15 -6.94 -0.16 -3.90
C PHE A 15 -7.96 -0.49 -2.83
N VAL A 16 -8.42 -1.75 -2.80
CA VAL A 16 -9.40 -2.24 -1.83
C VAL A 16 -8.70 -3.11 -0.79
N SER A 17 -9.11 -3.01 0.46
CA SER A 17 -8.66 -3.90 1.53
C SER A 17 -8.90 -5.35 1.11
N GLY A 18 -7.89 -6.21 1.22
CA GLY A 18 -7.95 -7.61 0.78
C GLY A 18 -7.47 -7.86 -0.65
N GLU A 19 -7.12 -6.82 -1.40
CA GLU A 19 -6.48 -6.98 -2.72
C GLU A 19 -5.01 -7.38 -2.57
N ASP A 20 -4.56 -8.30 -3.41
CA ASP A 20 -3.14 -8.64 -3.51
C ASP A 20 -2.43 -7.68 -4.46
N ILE A 21 -1.36 -7.07 -3.96
CA ILE A 21 -0.49 -6.18 -4.73
C ILE A 21 0.96 -6.66 -4.68
N GLU A 22 1.66 -6.55 -5.80
CA GLU A 22 3.10 -6.77 -5.87
C GLU A 22 3.83 -5.45 -5.68
N VAL A 23 4.67 -5.39 -4.66
CA VAL A 23 5.42 -4.18 -4.34
C VAL A 23 6.87 -4.53 -4.11
N LYS A 24 7.76 -3.74 -4.72
CA LYS A 24 9.19 -3.82 -4.47
C LYS A 24 9.52 -3.12 -3.16
N ILE A 25 10.19 -3.84 -2.26
CA ILE A 25 10.65 -3.27 -1.01
C ILE A 25 11.91 -2.47 -1.30
N VAL A 26 11.82 -1.15 -1.12
CA VAL A 26 12.92 -0.23 -1.43
C VAL A 26 13.83 -0.08 -0.22
N LYS A 27 13.27 -0.12 1.00
CA LYS A 27 14.00 0.08 2.25
C LYS A 27 13.30 -0.57 3.44
N LYS A 28 14.03 -0.72 4.56
CA LYS A 28 13.44 -1.06 5.86
C LYS A 28 12.57 0.10 6.36
N GLY A 29 11.47 -0.27 7.02
CA GLY A 29 10.55 0.65 7.67
C GLY A 29 11.06 1.10 9.04
N LYS A 30 10.13 1.58 9.86
CA LYS A 30 10.47 2.05 11.21
C LYS A 30 10.80 0.88 12.14
N GLU A 31 10.07 -0.21 12.01
CA GLU A 31 10.33 -1.47 12.73
C GLU A 31 11.26 -2.38 11.91
N PRO A 32 12.11 -3.20 12.54
CA PRO A 32 13.04 -4.10 11.84
C PRO A 32 12.36 -5.07 10.88
N CYS A 33 11.15 -5.53 11.25
CA CYS A 33 10.33 -6.44 10.44
C CYS A 33 9.54 -5.72 9.34
N GLN A 34 9.54 -4.38 9.31
CA GLN A 34 8.76 -3.63 8.35
C GLN A 34 9.57 -3.34 7.09
N GLY A 35 8.96 -3.52 5.93
CA GLY A 35 9.44 -3.04 4.65
C GLY A 35 8.67 -1.79 4.23
N VAL A 36 9.32 -0.91 3.47
CA VAL A 36 8.67 0.23 2.82
C VAL A 36 8.96 0.18 1.32
N GLY A 37 7.89 0.18 0.56
CA GLY A 37 7.87 0.31 -0.89
C GLY A 37 7.08 1.54 -1.32
N PHE A 38 7.12 1.80 -2.61
CA PHE A 38 6.34 2.85 -3.24
C PHE A 38 5.70 2.29 -4.50
N LEU A 39 4.45 2.69 -4.75
CA LEU A 39 3.80 2.45 -6.03
C LEU A 39 4.27 3.46 -7.08
N SER A 40 3.92 3.21 -8.34
CA SER A 40 4.26 4.08 -9.48
C SER A 40 3.67 5.49 -9.36
N ASP A 41 2.61 5.67 -8.57
CA ASP A 41 1.95 6.94 -8.31
C ASP A 41 2.56 7.71 -7.11
N GLY A 42 3.57 7.15 -6.44
CA GLY A 42 4.19 7.73 -5.25
C GLY A 42 3.47 7.39 -3.94
N THR A 43 2.42 6.58 -3.96
CA THR A 43 1.75 6.08 -2.75
C THR A 43 2.74 5.23 -1.94
N MET A 44 2.86 5.56 -0.65
CA MET A 44 3.74 4.84 0.26
C MET A 44 3.08 3.53 0.68
N VAL A 45 3.77 2.41 0.47
CA VAL A 45 3.30 1.08 0.89
C VAL A 45 4.18 0.57 2.01
N VAL A 46 3.57 0.29 3.14
CA VAL A 46 4.21 -0.23 4.34
C VAL A 46 3.86 -1.71 4.44
N ILE A 47 4.87 -2.57 4.37
CA ILE A 47 4.72 -4.02 4.29
C ILE A 47 5.18 -4.62 5.63
N GLU A 48 4.25 -5.22 6.37
CA GLU A 48 4.56 -6.00 7.56
C GLU A 48 5.27 -7.30 7.16
N ASP A 49 6.28 -7.69 7.95
CA ASP A 49 7.26 -8.76 7.65
C ASP A 49 8.10 -8.55 6.37
N GLY A 50 8.05 -7.35 5.78
CA GLY A 50 8.84 -6.99 4.61
C GLY A 50 10.31 -6.60 4.90
N GLY A 51 10.71 -6.55 6.16
CA GLY A 51 12.05 -6.11 6.56
C GLY A 51 13.19 -6.98 6.04
N ASP A 52 12.95 -8.28 5.87
CA ASP A 52 13.95 -9.25 5.39
C ASP A 52 13.97 -9.38 3.85
N HIS A 53 12.93 -8.90 3.17
CA HIS A 53 12.78 -8.94 1.72
C HIS A 53 13.18 -7.62 1.03
N VAL A 54 14.03 -6.81 1.68
CA VAL A 54 14.46 -5.52 1.13
C VAL A 54 15.26 -5.72 -0.15
N GLY A 55 14.84 -5.05 -1.22
CA GLY A 55 15.40 -5.19 -2.56
C GLY A 55 14.63 -6.17 -3.45
N GLU A 56 13.76 -7.00 -2.85
CA GLU A 56 12.93 -7.97 -3.56
C GLU A 56 11.52 -7.42 -3.85
N THR A 57 10.88 -7.99 -4.85
CA THR A 57 9.46 -7.76 -5.14
C THR A 57 8.67 -8.88 -4.50
N VAL A 58 7.81 -8.53 -3.54
CA VAL A 58 6.98 -9.50 -2.81
C VAL A 58 5.51 -9.26 -3.10
N LYS A 59 4.74 -10.36 -3.15
CA LYS A 59 3.28 -10.30 -3.23
C LYS A 59 2.72 -10.13 -1.83
N THR A 60 1.93 -9.07 -1.65
CA THR A 60 1.42 -8.64 -0.34
C THR A 60 -0.06 -8.36 -0.43
N THR A 61 -0.80 -8.61 0.64
CA THR A 61 -2.23 -8.31 0.70
C THR A 61 -2.46 -7.00 1.43
N VAL A 62 -3.26 -6.10 0.84
CA VAL A 62 -3.63 -4.83 1.46
C VAL A 62 -4.45 -5.10 2.72
N SER A 63 -3.90 -4.74 3.86
CA SER A 63 -4.55 -4.87 5.17
C SER A 63 -5.36 -3.62 5.51
N ASN A 64 -4.80 -2.42 5.29
CA ASN A 64 -5.49 -1.17 5.59
C ASN A 64 -4.97 -0.03 4.71
N ILE A 65 -5.79 1.01 4.53
CA ILE A 65 -5.43 2.20 3.75
C ILE A 65 -5.67 3.42 4.62
N LEU A 66 -4.61 4.18 4.84
CA LEU A 66 -4.62 5.42 5.61
C LEU A 66 -4.45 6.59 4.66
N GLN A 67 -5.45 7.45 4.57
CA GLN A 67 -5.36 8.70 3.85
C GLN A 67 -5.10 9.84 4.84
N THR A 68 -4.02 10.58 4.62
CA THR A 68 -3.64 11.73 5.45
C THR A 68 -3.58 12.98 4.59
N GLY A 69 -3.56 14.17 5.21
CA GLY A 69 -3.42 15.43 4.48
C GLY A 69 -2.10 15.55 3.67
N ALA A 70 -1.09 14.73 3.99
CA ALA A 70 0.20 14.70 3.29
C ALA A 70 0.26 13.65 2.16
N GLY A 71 -0.72 12.74 2.06
CA GLY A 71 -0.72 11.69 1.04
C GLY A 71 -1.47 10.42 1.46
N ARG A 72 -1.40 9.41 0.60
CA ARG A 72 -1.97 8.08 0.81
C ARG A 72 -0.89 7.11 1.29
N MET A 73 -1.21 6.35 2.32
CA MET A 73 -0.37 5.29 2.88
C MET A 73 -1.16 3.99 2.87
N ILE A 74 -0.56 2.93 2.33
CA ILE A 74 -1.17 1.61 2.25
C ILE A 74 -0.38 0.69 3.17
N PHE A 75 -1.08 -0.06 4.01
CA PHE A 75 -0.51 -1.07 4.87
C PHE A 75 -0.83 -2.43 4.28
N CYS A 76 0.21 -3.21 4.04
CA CYS A 76 0.13 -4.54 3.46
C CYS A 76 0.84 -5.55 4.36
N ARG A 77 0.53 -6.82 4.17
CA ARG A 77 1.17 -7.94 4.87
C ARG A 77 1.63 -8.97 3.84
N ILE A 78 2.81 -9.55 4.03
CA ILE A 78 3.27 -10.68 3.23
C ILE A 78 2.37 -11.88 3.53
N GLY A 79 1.88 -12.53 2.48
CA GLY A 79 0.74 -13.46 2.46
C GLY A 79 0.41 -14.20 3.77
N ASN A 80 -0.81 -13.95 4.25
CA ASN A 80 -1.51 -14.89 5.12
C ASN A 80 -3.02 -14.87 4.81
N GLN A 81 -3.38 -15.33 3.62
CA GLN A 81 -4.73 -15.89 3.42
C GLN A 81 -4.61 -17.40 3.66
N LYS A 82 -4.92 -17.80 4.89
CA LYS A 82 -5.40 -19.16 5.17
C LYS A 82 -6.89 -19.22 4.85
#